data_AF-A0A3E2C910-F1
#
_entry.id   AF-A0A3E2C910-F1
#
_cell.length_a   1.000
_cell.length_b   1.000
_cell.length_c   1.000
_cell.angle_alpha   90.00
_cell.angle_beta   90.00
_cell.angle_gamma   90.00
#
_symmetry.space_group_name_H-M   'P 1'
#
loop_
_entity.id
_entity.type
_entity.pdbx_description
1 polymer ?
#
loop_
_entity_poly.entity_id
_entity_poly.type
_entity_poly.pdbx_seq_one_letter_code
_entity_poly.pdbx_strand_id
1 'polypeptide(L)'
;VGEAPGISPHRNTYITDPTHSELDMLFLFNHVDIDCENGTKWNPVPLKLTELKRVMAEQQQAVADAGWASLFFNNHDQPRALSRWGSEASEEMRVRSAKAIAMLLHMHRGTPYVYQGEEIGMTNAHFTRLEQYRDLEALNMFKQRVEEAHIQSAESMMDALAKRGRDNSRTPMQWNASKYAGFMPFNVTSQNNAEPWISVNPNYVDINAAEQMEDSDSVYAFYKYLIALRHSEPIVSAGSWNLVDADDECVYAFVRELKSDCEKQDDSAETAAESAANSAKSNAESTERMLVMINMTDSTVPIPTQSAQLLQNRASNAFVGRDVMVTTYDVNHALTSLKNGTLAPWEGIAVTLQ
;
A
#
# COMPACT_ATOMS: atom_id res chain seq x y z
N VAL A 1 18.69 -2.57 -2.03
CA VAL A 1 17.49 -2.88 -2.84
C VAL A 1 17.80 -2.69 -4.32
N GLY A 2 17.46 -3.67 -5.16
CA GLY A 2 17.62 -3.58 -6.63
C GLY A 2 16.29 -3.34 -7.34
N GLU A 3 16.28 -2.55 -8.41
CA GLU A 3 15.11 -2.41 -9.29
C GLU A 3 15.12 -3.53 -10.34
N ALA A 4 14.08 -4.36 -10.38
CA ALA A 4 14.12 -5.65 -11.06
C ALA A 4 12.91 -5.90 -12.00
N PRO A 5 12.68 -5.05 -13.03
CA PRO A 5 11.63 -5.28 -14.01
C PRO A 5 11.86 -6.61 -14.75
N GLY A 6 10.80 -7.40 -14.90
CA GLY A 6 10.84 -8.70 -15.58
C GLY A 6 11.41 -9.87 -14.75
N ILE A 7 11.88 -9.63 -13.53
CA ILE A 7 12.27 -10.72 -12.62
C ILE A 7 11.01 -11.34 -12.01
N SER A 8 10.94 -12.67 -11.99
CA SER A 8 9.82 -13.39 -11.38
C SER A 8 9.97 -13.47 -9.85
N PRO A 9 8.87 -13.59 -9.09
CA PRO A 9 8.93 -13.85 -7.65
C PRO A 9 9.80 -15.07 -7.31
N HIS A 10 9.75 -16.15 -8.09
CA HIS A 10 10.59 -17.32 -7.85
C HIS A 10 12.11 -17.02 -7.90
N ARG A 11 12.55 -16.15 -8.81
CA ARG A 11 13.97 -15.76 -8.88
C ARG A 11 14.37 -14.88 -7.68
N ASN A 12 13.43 -14.13 -7.11
CA ASN A 12 13.65 -13.32 -5.92
C ASN A 12 14.08 -14.15 -4.70
N THR A 13 13.56 -15.38 -4.56
CA THR A 13 13.95 -16.32 -3.51
C THR A 13 15.46 -16.56 -3.48
N TYR A 14 16.11 -16.63 -4.65
CA TYR A 14 17.56 -16.82 -4.72
C TYR A 14 18.31 -15.51 -4.43
N ILE A 15 17.96 -14.44 -5.14
CA ILE A 15 18.70 -13.16 -5.11
C ILE A 15 18.68 -12.52 -3.72
N THR A 16 17.56 -12.67 -2.99
CA THR A 16 17.38 -12.02 -1.69
C THR A 16 17.68 -12.90 -0.49
N ASP A 17 18.00 -14.17 -0.72
CA ASP A 17 18.45 -15.05 0.36
C ASP A 17 19.82 -14.59 0.87
N PRO A 18 19.96 -14.26 2.16
CA PRO A 18 21.23 -13.82 2.74
C PRO A 18 22.39 -14.80 2.53
N THR A 19 22.13 -16.09 2.36
CA THR A 19 23.16 -17.11 2.12
C THR A 19 23.86 -16.96 0.77
N HIS A 20 23.23 -16.30 -0.21
CA HIS A 20 23.82 -16.05 -1.53
C HIS A 20 24.58 -14.71 -1.60
N SER A 21 24.46 -13.84 -0.58
CA SER A 21 25.22 -12.59 -0.48
C SER A 21 25.12 -11.67 -1.71
N GLU A 22 23.94 -11.59 -2.35
CA GLU A 22 23.68 -10.69 -3.49
C GLU A 22 23.05 -9.37 -3.03
N LEU A 23 21.73 -9.31 -2.88
CA LEU A 23 20.97 -8.10 -2.52
C LEU A 23 19.99 -8.41 -1.39
N ASP A 24 19.70 -7.46 -0.50
CA ASP A 24 18.73 -7.73 0.58
C ASP A 24 17.27 -7.79 0.09
N MET A 25 16.94 -7.04 -0.97
CA MET A 25 15.57 -6.81 -1.44
C MET A 25 15.53 -6.46 -2.94
N LEU A 26 14.43 -6.78 -3.62
CA LEU A 26 14.15 -6.38 -5.01
C LEU A 26 12.80 -5.70 -5.16
N PHE A 27 12.75 -4.59 -5.91
CA PHE A 27 11.50 -4.06 -6.47
C PHE A 27 11.07 -4.90 -7.66
N LEU A 28 10.04 -5.72 -7.44
CA LEU A 28 9.37 -6.49 -8.49
C LEU A 28 8.20 -5.68 -9.06
N PHE A 29 7.96 -5.80 -10.36
CA PHE A 29 6.97 -4.98 -11.08
C PHE A 29 5.69 -5.74 -11.44
N ASN A 30 5.61 -7.04 -11.16
CA ASN A 30 4.48 -7.86 -11.59
C ASN A 30 3.13 -7.31 -11.08
N HIS A 31 3.06 -6.76 -9.86
CA HIS A 31 1.82 -6.24 -9.29
C HIS A 31 1.39 -4.90 -9.92
N VAL A 32 2.32 -4.13 -10.49
CA VAL A 32 2.02 -2.90 -11.24
C VAL A 32 1.82 -3.13 -12.75
N ASP A 33 1.83 -4.38 -13.21
CA ASP A 33 1.54 -4.75 -14.60
C ASP A 33 0.19 -5.48 -14.77
N ILE A 34 -0.49 -5.85 -13.68
CA ILE A 34 -1.72 -6.69 -13.67
C ILE A 34 -2.94 -6.09 -14.37
N ASP A 35 -2.99 -4.77 -14.48
CA ASP A 35 -4.11 -3.98 -15.00
C ASP A 35 -3.77 -3.39 -16.39
N CYS A 36 -3.03 -4.16 -17.18
CA CYS A 36 -2.61 -3.84 -18.54
C CYS A 36 -2.83 -5.04 -19.47
N GLU A 37 -3.36 -4.82 -20.67
CA GLU A 37 -3.57 -5.89 -21.66
C GLU A 37 -2.62 -5.80 -22.86
N ASN A 38 -2.47 -6.93 -23.56
CA ASN A 38 -1.61 -7.06 -24.76
C ASN A 38 -0.12 -6.72 -24.50
N GLY A 39 0.35 -6.93 -23.27
CA GLY A 39 1.76 -6.73 -22.89
C GLY A 39 2.24 -5.28 -22.95
N THR A 40 1.32 -4.31 -22.84
CA THR A 40 1.66 -2.89 -22.90
C THR A 40 0.86 -2.08 -21.88
N LYS A 41 1.52 -1.19 -21.14
CA LYS A 41 0.86 -0.28 -20.20
C LYS A 41 -0.05 0.75 -20.87
N TRP A 42 0.06 0.93 -22.18
CA TRP A 42 -0.77 1.84 -22.98
C TRP A 42 -2.18 1.29 -23.28
N ASN A 43 -2.48 0.09 -22.81
CA ASN A 43 -3.80 -0.52 -22.85
C ASN A 43 -4.26 -0.84 -21.42
N PRO A 44 -4.53 0.18 -20.58
CA PRO A 44 -4.97 -0.05 -19.20
C PRO A 44 -6.35 -0.70 -19.17
N VAL A 45 -6.56 -1.62 -18.24
CA VAL A 45 -7.86 -2.22 -17.94
C VAL A 45 -8.22 -2.04 -16.48
N PRO A 46 -9.50 -2.19 -16.08
CA PRO A 46 -9.87 -2.15 -14.67
C PRO A 46 -9.11 -3.19 -13.85
N LEU A 47 -8.77 -2.83 -12.61
CA LEU A 47 -8.16 -3.74 -11.65
C LEU A 47 -9.08 -4.94 -11.40
N LYS A 48 -8.53 -6.15 -11.52
CA LYS A 48 -9.10 -7.36 -10.92
C LYS A 48 -8.40 -7.59 -9.60
N LEU A 49 -9.13 -7.56 -8.49
CA LEU A 49 -8.53 -7.64 -7.16
C LEU A 49 -7.89 -9.02 -6.95
N THR A 50 -8.49 -10.07 -7.52
CA THR A 50 -7.95 -11.43 -7.52
C THR A 50 -6.55 -11.52 -8.15
N GLU A 51 -6.27 -10.78 -9.22
CA GLU A 51 -4.93 -10.75 -9.82
C GLU A 51 -3.91 -10.03 -8.92
N LEU A 52 -4.31 -8.92 -8.27
CA LEU A 52 -3.45 -8.25 -7.30
C LEU A 52 -3.12 -9.17 -6.12
N LYS A 53 -4.14 -9.83 -5.55
CA LYS A 53 -3.98 -10.81 -4.47
C LYS A 53 -3.02 -11.92 -4.86
N ARG A 54 -3.22 -12.52 -6.04
CA ARG A 54 -2.38 -13.61 -6.55
C ARG A 54 -0.92 -13.17 -6.65
N VAL A 55 -0.65 -12.04 -7.31
CA VAL A 55 0.73 -11.58 -7.52
C VAL A 55 1.40 -11.14 -6.22
N MET A 56 0.69 -10.42 -5.34
CA MET A 56 1.23 -10.03 -4.04
C MET A 56 1.49 -11.26 -3.15
N ALA A 57 0.64 -12.28 -3.20
CA ALA A 57 0.86 -13.56 -2.51
C ALA A 57 2.10 -14.30 -3.04
N GLU A 58 2.30 -14.34 -4.36
CA GLU A 58 3.51 -14.91 -4.96
C GLU A 58 4.78 -14.19 -4.47
N GLN A 59 4.75 -12.87 -4.35
CA GLN A 59 5.87 -12.08 -3.83
C GLN A 59 6.13 -12.33 -2.34
N GLN A 60 5.07 -12.43 -1.52
CA GLN A 60 5.19 -12.77 -0.10
C GLN A 60 5.74 -14.19 0.10
N GLN A 61 5.23 -15.16 -0.65
CA GLN A 61 5.67 -16.56 -0.58
C GLN A 61 7.13 -16.72 -1.03
N ALA A 62 7.57 -15.95 -2.03
CA ALA A 62 8.95 -16.01 -2.52
C ALA A 62 10.00 -15.68 -1.45
N VAL A 63 9.63 -14.88 -0.44
CA VAL A 63 10.53 -14.46 0.65
C VAL A 63 10.08 -14.96 2.03
N ALA A 64 9.14 -15.92 2.08
CA ALA A 64 8.55 -16.40 3.33
C ALA A 64 9.59 -17.10 4.22
N ASP A 65 10.40 -17.98 3.62
CA ASP A 65 11.42 -18.76 4.33
C ASP A 65 12.74 -17.99 4.49
N ALA A 66 13.20 -17.33 3.42
CA ALA A 66 14.42 -16.54 3.40
C ALA A 66 14.27 -15.32 2.47
N GLY A 67 14.95 -14.22 2.79
CA GLY A 67 14.89 -12.96 2.05
C GLY A 67 13.85 -11.97 2.57
N TRP A 68 13.67 -10.87 1.82
CA TRP A 68 12.86 -9.73 2.28
C TRP A 68 12.15 -9.00 1.13
N ALA A 69 10.87 -8.67 1.33
CA ALA A 69 10.06 -7.97 0.33
C ALA A 69 10.21 -6.45 0.44
N SER A 70 10.35 -5.78 -0.71
CA SER A 70 10.04 -4.35 -0.83
C SER A 70 8.56 -4.17 -1.13
N LEU A 71 7.89 -3.25 -0.45
CA LEU A 71 6.46 -2.99 -0.63
C LEU A 71 6.28 -1.58 -1.19
N PHE A 72 5.72 -1.44 -2.38
CA PHE A 72 5.38 -0.16 -3.00
C PHE A 72 4.17 -0.37 -3.92
N PHE A 73 3.39 0.68 -4.17
CA PHE A 73 2.34 0.67 -5.19
C PHE A 73 2.56 1.73 -6.27
N ASN A 74 3.40 2.72 -5.99
CA ASN A 74 3.80 3.74 -6.94
C ASN A 74 5.21 4.27 -6.65
N ASN A 75 5.75 4.97 -7.63
CA ASN A 75 7.04 5.64 -7.60
C ASN A 75 7.05 6.67 -8.75
N HIS A 76 8.21 7.22 -9.09
CA HIS A 76 8.37 8.19 -10.18
C HIS A 76 8.10 7.65 -11.60
N ASP A 77 7.90 6.34 -11.77
CA ASP A 77 7.57 5.68 -13.04
C ASP A 77 6.16 5.05 -13.05
N GLN A 78 5.45 5.09 -11.93
CA GLN A 78 4.08 4.59 -11.79
C GLN A 78 3.11 5.75 -11.54
N PRO A 79 1.85 5.68 -11.99
CA PRO A 79 0.85 6.68 -11.64
C PRO A 79 0.55 6.66 -10.12
N ARG A 80 -0.18 7.66 -9.63
CA ARG A 80 -0.57 7.70 -8.20
C ARG A 80 -1.49 6.52 -7.88
N ALA A 81 -1.13 5.70 -6.89
CA ALA A 81 -1.87 4.49 -6.55
C ALA A 81 -3.35 4.79 -6.21
N LEU A 82 -3.59 5.92 -5.51
CA LEU A 82 -4.92 6.44 -5.22
C LEU A 82 -5.78 6.64 -6.49
N SER A 83 -5.27 7.32 -7.51
CA SER A 83 -6.01 7.53 -8.76
C SER A 83 -6.17 6.27 -9.59
N ARG A 84 -5.21 5.35 -9.47
CA ARG A 84 -5.14 4.14 -10.27
C ARG A 84 -6.08 3.06 -9.75
N TRP A 85 -6.11 2.86 -8.43
CA TRP A 85 -6.79 1.75 -7.76
C TRP A 85 -7.71 2.18 -6.63
N GLY A 86 -7.70 3.46 -6.24
CA GLY A 86 -8.60 4.04 -5.24
C GLY A 86 -9.79 4.76 -5.90
N SER A 87 -10.33 5.76 -5.22
CA SER A 87 -11.49 6.52 -5.70
C SER A 87 -11.29 8.02 -5.52
N GLU A 88 -11.50 8.77 -6.61
CA GLU A 88 -11.54 10.25 -6.61
C GLU A 88 -12.99 10.77 -6.76
N ALA A 89 -14.00 9.93 -6.49
CA ALA A 89 -15.41 10.29 -6.70
C ALA A 89 -15.89 11.44 -5.80
N SER A 90 -15.29 11.57 -4.61
CA SER A 90 -15.48 12.68 -3.68
C SER A 90 -14.24 12.81 -2.79
N GLU A 91 -14.12 13.92 -2.07
CA GLU A 91 -13.05 14.10 -1.08
C GLU A 91 -13.07 13.02 0.01
N GLU A 92 -14.27 12.63 0.45
CA GLU A 92 -14.43 11.54 1.41
C GLU A 92 -13.91 10.20 0.85
N MET A 93 -14.29 9.83 -0.38
CA MET A 93 -13.81 8.59 -1.00
C MET A 93 -12.32 8.64 -1.29
N ARG A 94 -11.77 9.82 -1.60
CA ARG A 94 -10.33 10.04 -1.77
C ARG A 94 -9.58 9.72 -0.50
N VAL A 95 -9.97 10.33 0.63
CA VAL A 95 -9.32 10.09 1.92
C VAL A 95 -9.46 8.62 2.35
N ARG A 96 -10.67 8.04 2.25
CA ARG A 96 -10.89 6.65 2.66
C ARG A 96 -10.08 5.66 1.81
N SER A 97 -10.12 5.81 0.49
CA SER A 97 -9.38 4.91 -0.41
C SER A 97 -7.86 5.07 -0.28
N ALA A 98 -7.36 6.29 -0.05
CA ALA A 98 -5.95 6.53 0.23
C ALA A 98 -5.50 5.80 1.52
N LYS A 99 -6.28 5.90 2.60
CA LYS A 99 -6.02 5.17 3.85
C LYS A 99 -6.10 3.66 3.66
N ALA A 100 -7.08 3.15 2.92
CA ALA A 100 -7.24 1.73 2.63
C ALA A 100 -6.02 1.15 1.87
N ILE A 101 -5.57 1.84 0.81
CA ILE A 101 -4.40 1.45 0.02
C ILE A 101 -3.12 1.51 0.89
N ALA A 102 -2.98 2.54 1.72
CA ALA A 102 -1.87 2.67 2.67
C ALA A 102 -1.85 1.49 3.65
N MET A 103 -3.00 1.19 4.27
CA MET A 103 -3.15 0.09 5.22
C MET A 103 -2.87 -1.26 4.55
N LEU A 104 -3.35 -1.46 3.32
CA LEU A 104 -3.09 -2.69 2.55
C LEU A 104 -1.59 -2.93 2.45
N LEU A 105 -0.84 -1.95 1.96
CA LEU A 105 0.60 -2.08 1.77
C LEU A 105 1.35 -2.20 3.11
N HIS A 106 1.05 -1.31 4.06
CA HIS A 106 1.70 -1.28 5.37
C HIS A 106 1.27 -2.44 6.29
N MET A 107 0.34 -3.31 5.92
CA MET A 107 0.05 -4.51 6.70
C MET A 107 0.69 -5.77 6.11
N HIS A 108 1.43 -5.69 5.00
CA HIS A 108 2.23 -6.82 4.49
C HIS A 108 3.57 -6.97 5.22
N ARG A 109 4.17 -8.18 5.16
CA ARG A 109 5.53 -8.43 5.66
C ARG A 109 6.54 -7.88 4.65
N GLY A 110 7.52 -7.12 5.13
CA GLY A 110 8.52 -6.45 4.29
C GLY A 110 8.71 -4.98 4.65
N THR A 111 9.50 -4.28 3.85
CA THR A 111 9.79 -2.84 4.03
C THR A 111 8.92 -2.01 3.09
N PRO A 112 7.98 -1.22 3.61
CA PRO A 112 7.20 -0.28 2.82
C PRO A 112 8.03 0.92 2.37
N TYR A 113 7.80 1.35 1.12
CA TYR A 113 8.31 2.58 0.54
C TYR A 113 7.13 3.50 0.27
N VAL A 114 7.20 4.72 0.81
CA VAL A 114 6.22 5.78 0.57
C VAL A 114 6.82 6.75 -0.43
N TYR A 115 6.12 7.00 -1.53
CA TYR A 115 6.58 7.96 -2.55
C TYR A 115 6.05 9.37 -2.26
N GLN A 116 6.89 10.40 -2.44
CA GLN A 116 6.54 11.78 -2.07
C GLN A 116 5.16 12.23 -2.58
N GLY A 117 4.26 12.59 -1.68
CA GLY A 117 2.89 12.99 -1.99
C GLY A 117 1.85 11.89 -1.82
N GLU A 118 2.26 10.62 -1.70
CA GLU A 118 1.36 9.52 -1.37
C GLU A 118 0.74 9.70 0.02
N GLU A 119 1.53 10.19 0.98
CA GLU A 119 1.15 10.45 2.36
C GLU A 119 0.11 11.57 2.52
N ILE A 120 -0.06 12.43 1.51
CA ILE A 120 -1.11 13.46 1.48
C ILE A 120 -2.24 13.11 0.50
N GLY A 121 -2.17 11.93 -0.13
CA GLY A 121 -3.15 11.49 -1.12
C GLY A 121 -3.13 12.34 -2.39
N MET A 122 -1.95 12.71 -2.91
CA MET A 122 -1.82 13.32 -4.23
C MET A 122 -2.39 12.40 -5.31
N THR A 123 -3.09 13.00 -6.27
CA THR A 123 -3.75 12.31 -7.38
C THR A 123 -2.98 12.48 -8.69
N ASN A 124 -3.37 11.72 -9.72
CA ASN A 124 -2.87 11.87 -11.09
C ASN A 124 -3.05 13.32 -11.58
N ALA A 125 -2.25 13.71 -12.57
CA ALA A 125 -2.15 15.10 -13.00
C ALA A 125 -3.38 15.60 -13.79
N HIS A 126 -4.23 14.70 -14.26
CA HIS A 126 -5.43 15.00 -15.08
C HIS A 126 -5.14 15.89 -16.30
N PHE A 127 -3.98 15.69 -16.92
CA PHE A 127 -3.63 16.38 -18.17
C PHE A 127 -4.54 15.96 -19.32
N THR A 128 -5.02 16.94 -20.08
CA THR A 128 -6.00 16.74 -21.15
C THR A 128 -5.42 16.98 -22.54
N ARG A 129 -4.20 17.49 -22.63
CA ARG A 129 -3.49 17.78 -23.88
C ARG A 129 -2.06 17.29 -23.84
N LEU A 130 -1.54 16.82 -24.98
CA LEU A 130 -0.21 16.23 -25.07
C LEU A 130 0.90 17.22 -24.65
N GLU A 131 0.72 18.51 -24.90
CA GLU A 131 1.71 19.55 -24.59
C GLU A 131 1.88 19.80 -23.08
N GLN A 132 1.01 19.22 -22.24
CA GLN A 132 1.17 19.26 -20.79
C GLN A 132 2.19 18.22 -20.30
N TYR A 133 2.42 17.16 -21.06
CA TYR A 133 3.39 16.13 -20.74
C TYR A 133 4.82 16.61 -21.02
N ARG A 134 5.77 16.06 -20.26
CA ARG A 134 7.21 16.31 -20.38
C ARG A 134 7.98 15.01 -20.61
N ASP A 135 7.39 13.88 -20.20
CA ASP A 135 8.00 12.58 -20.30
C ASP A 135 8.23 12.16 -21.76
N LEU A 136 9.47 11.84 -22.10
CA LEU A 136 9.84 11.36 -23.43
C LEU A 136 9.12 10.06 -23.80
N GLU A 137 8.83 9.19 -22.83
CA GLU A 137 8.11 7.96 -23.10
C GLU A 137 6.66 8.26 -23.53
N ALA A 138 5.97 9.18 -22.84
CA ALA A 138 4.65 9.64 -23.23
C ALA A 138 4.64 10.23 -24.65
N LEU A 139 5.54 11.18 -24.94
CA LEU A 139 5.62 11.86 -26.22
C LEU A 139 5.98 10.88 -27.37
N ASN A 140 6.97 10.01 -27.14
CA ASN A 140 7.39 9.03 -28.15
C ASN A 140 6.34 7.96 -28.38
N MET A 141 5.64 7.49 -27.34
CA MET A 141 4.61 6.47 -27.50
C MET A 141 3.37 7.03 -28.18
N PHE A 142 3.01 8.30 -27.93
CA PHE A 142 1.97 8.96 -28.70
C PHE A 142 2.35 9.02 -30.18
N LYS A 143 3.53 9.55 -30.50
CA LYS A 143 4.04 9.62 -31.87
C LYS A 143 4.04 8.24 -32.55
N GLN A 144 4.63 7.24 -31.92
CA GLN A 144 4.78 5.91 -32.52
C GLN A 144 3.44 5.18 -32.69
N ARG A 145 2.57 5.19 -31.67
CA ARG A 145 1.33 4.38 -31.70
C ARG A 145 0.20 5.07 -32.46
N VAL A 146 0.13 6.40 -32.39
CA VAL A 146 -0.96 7.20 -32.98
C VAL A 146 -0.57 7.72 -34.37
N GLU A 147 0.58 8.39 -34.49
CA GLU A 147 0.94 9.12 -35.71
C GLU A 147 1.67 8.27 -36.74
N GLU A 148 2.53 7.34 -36.30
CA GLU A 148 3.37 6.54 -37.20
C GLU A 148 2.74 5.17 -37.52
N ALA A 149 2.37 4.41 -36.49
CA ALA A 149 1.86 3.05 -36.66
C ALA A 149 0.32 2.97 -36.82
N HIS A 150 -0.41 4.01 -36.41
CA HIS A 150 -1.87 4.07 -36.44
C HIS A 150 -2.57 2.87 -35.76
N ILE A 151 -2.00 2.35 -34.68
CA ILE A 151 -2.52 1.19 -33.93
C ILE A 151 -3.39 1.60 -32.73
N GLN A 152 -3.47 2.89 -32.42
CA GLN A 152 -4.26 3.44 -31.33
C GLN A 152 -4.76 4.85 -31.70
N SER A 153 -5.99 5.19 -31.34
CA SER A 153 -6.52 6.54 -31.57
C SER A 153 -5.86 7.55 -30.62
N ALA A 154 -5.81 8.82 -31.02
CA ALA A 154 -5.32 9.89 -30.16
C ALA A 154 -6.09 9.97 -28.84
N GLU A 155 -7.41 9.82 -28.88
CA GLU A 155 -8.28 9.80 -27.70
C GLU A 155 -7.93 8.65 -26.74
N SER A 156 -7.81 7.42 -27.27
CA SER A 156 -7.45 6.25 -26.47
C SER A 156 -6.04 6.36 -25.88
N MET A 157 -5.09 6.91 -26.63
CA MET A 157 -3.73 7.12 -26.13
C MET A 157 -3.70 8.22 -25.05
N MET A 158 -4.44 9.31 -25.22
CA MET A 158 -4.54 10.36 -24.19
C MET A 158 -5.19 9.83 -22.90
N ASP A 159 -6.22 9.00 -23.00
CA ASP A 159 -6.81 8.31 -21.84
C ASP A 159 -5.79 7.38 -21.14
N ALA A 160 -5.02 6.61 -21.92
CA ALA A 160 -3.94 5.78 -21.37
C ALA A 160 -2.84 6.62 -20.69
N LEU A 161 -2.43 7.74 -21.29
CA LEU A 161 -1.47 8.69 -20.70
C LEU A 161 -2.00 9.30 -19.40
N ALA A 162 -3.29 9.66 -19.33
CA ALA A 162 -3.91 10.19 -18.13
C ALA A 162 -3.92 9.15 -16.99
N LYS A 163 -4.12 7.87 -17.32
CA LYS A 163 -4.15 6.77 -16.33
C LYS A 163 -2.76 6.27 -15.94
N ARG A 164 -1.81 6.21 -16.87
CA ARG A 164 -0.54 5.44 -16.73
C ARG A 164 0.73 6.25 -16.96
N GLY A 165 0.62 7.46 -17.47
CA GLY A 165 1.77 8.31 -17.76
C GLY A 165 2.58 8.59 -16.50
N ARG A 166 3.92 8.58 -16.64
CA ARG A 166 4.83 8.77 -15.51
C ARG A 166 4.78 10.17 -14.94
N ASP A 167 4.42 11.15 -15.77
CA ASP A 167 4.24 12.54 -15.32
C ASP A 167 3.16 12.69 -14.24
N ASN A 168 2.22 11.73 -14.10
CA ASN A 168 1.24 11.73 -13.01
C ASN A 168 1.87 11.72 -11.62
N SER A 169 3.05 11.13 -11.46
CA SER A 169 3.78 11.08 -10.19
C SER A 169 4.97 12.05 -10.14
N ARG A 170 5.15 12.89 -11.17
CA ARG A 170 6.26 13.85 -11.28
C ARG A 170 5.82 15.30 -11.19
N THR A 171 4.52 15.57 -11.07
CA THR A 171 4.03 16.90 -10.75
C THR A 171 4.64 17.40 -9.44
N PRO A 172 4.90 18.72 -9.31
CA PRO A 172 5.49 19.29 -8.10
C PRO A 172 4.76 18.87 -6.81
N MET A 173 5.54 18.61 -5.75
CA MET A 173 4.99 18.33 -4.42
C MET A 173 4.12 19.51 -3.94
N GLN A 174 2.98 19.17 -3.34
CA GLN A 174 1.98 20.14 -2.91
C GLN A 174 2.19 20.54 -1.46
N TRP A 175 3.04 21.55 -1.19
CA TRP A 175 3.39 21.94 0.17
C TRP A 175 2.31 22.75 0.87
N ASN A 176 1.67 23.69 0.17
CA ASN A 176 0.60 24.54 0.71
C ASN A 176 -0.29 25.11 -0.41
N ALA A 177 -1.32 25.87 -0.06
CA ALA A 177 -2.26 26.49 -1.01
C ALA A 177 -1.73 27.77 -1.72
N SER A 178 -0.46 28.15 -1.54
CA SER A 178 0.11 29.30 -2.26
C SER A 178 0.43 28.97 -3.72
N LYS A 179 0.77 29.97 -4.54
CA LYS A 179 1.07 29.77 -5.96
C LYS A 179 2.16 28.69 -6.16
N TYR A 180 1.96 27.84 -7.17
CA TYR A 180 2.77 26.65 -7.42
C TYR A 180 2.85 25.67 -6.23
N ALA A 181 1.82 25.65 -5.39
CA ALA A 181 1.73 24.88 -4.16
C ALA A 181 2.89 25.10 -3.17
N GLY A 182 3.56 26.25 -3.21
CA GLY A 182 4.76 26.52 -2.41
C GLY A 182 6.01 25.73 -2.86
N PHE A 183 5.97 25.02 -4.00
CA PHE A 183 7.10 24.24 -4.53
C PHE A 183 8.31 25.10 -4.91
N MET A 184 8.05 26.30 -5.44
CA MET A 184 9.07 27.29 -5.75
C MET A 184 8.55 28.68 -5.44
N PRO A 185 9.43 29.64 -5.11
CA PRO A 185 8.98 30.98 -4.79
C PRO A 185 8.43 31.68 -6.04
N PHE A 186 7.37 32.46 -5.84
CA PHE A 186 6.75 33.26 -6.90
C PHE A 186 7.34 34.67 -6.94
N ASN A 187 7.47 35.26 -8.14
CA ASN A 187 7.95 36.64 -8.34
C ASN A 187 9.34 36.96 -7.75
N VAL A 188 10.26 35.99 -7.74
CA VAL A 188 11.65 36.28 -7.40
C VAL A 188 12.29 37.06 -8.55
N THR A 189 12.73 38.29 -8.30
CA THR A 189 13.31 39.19 -9.32
C THR A 189 14.50 38.56 -10.05
N SER A 190 15.25 37.68 -9.39
CA SER A 190 16.38 36.94 -10.00
C SER A 190 15.95 35.77 -10.89
N GLN A 191 14.68 35.36 -10.87
CA GLN A 191 14.15 34.20 -11.59
C GLN A 191 13.20 34.57 -12.74
N ASN A 192 13.07 35.85 -13.11
CA ASN A 192 12.48 36.34 -14.36
C ASN A 192 11.27 35.53 -14.91
N ASN A 193 10.14 35.51 -14.20
CA ASN A 193 8.94 34.74 -14.57
C ASN A 193 9.15 33.22 -14.70
N ALA A 194 10.07 32.63 -13.93
CA ALA A 194 10.23 31.18 -13.87
C ALA A 194 8.93 30.50 -13.41
N GLU A 195 8.59 29.43 -14.11
CA GLU A 195 7.48 28.53 -13.80
C GLU A 195 8.03 27.14 -13.48
N PRO A 196 7.28 26.29 -12.74
CA PRO A 196 7.65 24.90 -12.55
C PRO A 196 7.88 24.18 -13.89
N TRP A 197 8.86 23.28 -13.92
CA TRP A 197 9.25 22.55 -15.14
C TRP A 197 8.09 21.73 -15.75
N ILE A 198 7.14 21.33 -14.90
CA ILE A 198 5.85 20.75 -15.26
C ILE A 198 4.76 21.36 -14.36
N SER A 199 3.55 21.51 -14.88
CA SER A 199 2.44 22.16 -14.15
C SER A 199 2.12 21.44 -12.84
N VAL A 200 1.78 22.23 -11.81
CA VAL A 200 1.23 21.71 -10.54
C VAL A 200 -0.20 21.21 -10.77
N ASN A 201 -0.58 20.13 -10.08
CA ASN A 201 -1.96 19.64 -10.11
C ASN A 201 -2.90 20.72 -9.53
N PRO A 202 -3.94 21.17 -10.24
CA PRO A 202 -4.82 22.25 -9.76
C PRO A 202 -5.47 22.01 -8.40
N ASN A 203 -5.62 20.76 -7.96
CA ASN A 203 -6.19 20.40 -6.66
C ASN A 203 -5.28 20.70 -5.45
N TYR A 204 -4.10 21.29 -5.65
CA TYR A 204 -3.17 21.63 -4.56
C TYR A 204 -3.74 22.59 -3.51
N VAL A 205 -4.78 23.34 -3.87
CA VAL A 205 -5.47 24.25 -2.95
C VAL A 205 -6.15 23.45 -1.83
N ASP A 206 -6.69 22.28 -2.17
CA ASP A 206 -7.41 21.39 -1.26
C ASP A 206 -6.53 20.26 -0.73
N ILE A 207 -5.57 19.78 -1.53
CA ILE A 207 -4.66 18.68 -1.16
C ILE A 207 -3.26 19.26 -0.98
N ASN A 208 -2.80 19.49 0.25
CA ASN A 208 -1.43 19.93 0.48
C ASN A 208 -0.92 19.57 1.88
N ALA A 209 0.41 19.53 2.02
CA ALA A 209 1.05 19.12 3.27
C ALA A 209 0.65 20.00 4.47
N ALA A 210 0.55 21.32 4.30
CA ALA A 210 0.17 22.22 5.38
C ALA A 210 -1.21 21.87 5.97
N GLU A 211 -2.20 21.64 5.10
CA GLU A 211 -3.57 21.27 5.50
C GLU A 211 -3.62 19.85 6.09
N GLN A 212 -2.99 18.87 5.45
CA GLN A 212 -2.97 17.49 5.95
C GLN A 212 -2.21 17.32 7.28
N MET A 213 -1.25 18.19 7.60
CA MET A 213 -0.53 18.16 8.87
C MET A 213 -1.33 18.72 10.05
N GLU A 214 -2.34 19.56 9.78
CA GLU A 214 -3.20 20.16 10.80
C GLU A 214 -4.43 19.30 11.13
N ASP A 215 -4.88 18.47 10.18
CA ASP A 215 -5.99 17.54 10.38
C ASP A 215 -5.51 16.19 10.94
N SER A 216 -6.03 15.82 12.12
CA SER A 216 -5.74 14.55 12.78
C SER A 216 -6.38 13.33 12.10
N ASP A 217 -7.38 13.53 11.26
CA ASP A 217 -8.03 12.48 10.46
C ASP A 217 -7.55 12.48 8.99
N SER A 218 -6.46 13.20 8.70
CA SER A 218 -5.91 13.27 7.35
C SER A 218 -5.28 11.96 6.88
N VAL A 219 -4.98 11.89 5.58
CA VAL A 219 -4.18 10.77 5.02
C VAL A 219 -2.79 10.77 5.67
N TYR A 220 -2.20 11.95 5.90
CA TYR A 220 -0.88 12.10 6.49
C TYR A 220 -0.82 11.58 7.93
N ALA A 221 -1.80 11.94 8.75
CA ALA A 221 -1.91 11.45 10.11
C ALA A 221 -2.02 9.92 10.16
N PHE A 222 -2.77 9.34 9.21
CA PHE A 222 -2.91 7.89 9.09
C PHE A 222 -1.61 7.19 8.65
N TYR A 223 -0.87 7.72 7.67
CA TYR A 223 0.46 7.19 7.31
C TYR A 223 1.43 7.24 8.49
N LYS A 224 1.46 8.37 9.21
CA LYS A 224 2.29 8.52 10.41
C LYS A 224 1.93 7.48 11.47
N TYR A 225 0.64 7.21 11.65
CA TYR A 225 0.15 6.16 12.55
C TYR A 225 0.58 4.76 12.09
N LEU A 226 0.42 4.40 10.81
CA LEU A 226 0.84 3.11 10.26
C LEU A 226 2.36 2.87 10.39
N ILE A 227 3.17 3.92 10.21
CA ILE A 227 4.62 3.85 10.39
C ILE A 227 4.97 3.64 11.87
N ALA A 228 4.33 4.37 12.79
CA ALA A 228 4.52 4.17 14.21
C ALA A 228 4.13 2.75 14.65
N LEU A 229 2.98 2.27 14.17
CA LEU A 229 2.48 0.91 14.43
C LEU A 229 3.46 -0.16 13.95
N ARG A 230 4.09 0.02 12.78
CA ARG A 230 5.14 -0.90 12.29
C ARG A 230 6.33 -1.02 13.24
N HIS A 231 6.72 0.10 13.83
CA HIS A 231 7.87 0.16 14.74
C HIS A 231 7.54 -0.37 16.13
N SER A 232 6.27 -0.27 16.58
CA SER A 232 5.86 -0.73 17.91
C SER A 232 5.36 -2.17 17.93
N GLU A 233 4.80 -2.69 16.84
CA GLU A 233 4.16 -4.00 16.79
C GLU A 233 4.95 -5.00 15.91
N PRO A 234 5.70 -5.94 16.51
CA PRO A 234 6.47 -6.93 15.76
C PRO A 234 5.64 -7.82 14.82
N ILE A 235 4.37 -8.09 15.16
CA ILE A 235 3.46 -8.85 14.28
C ILE A 235 3.22 -8.13 12.94
N VAL A 236 3.25 -6.80 12.93
CA VAL A 236 3.08 -5.98 11.73
C VAL A 236 4.34 -5.99 10.86
N SER A 237 5.53 -5.93 11.46
CA SER A 237 6.80 -5.90 10.71
C SER A 237 7.30 -7.28 10.30
N ALA A 238 7.38 -8.21 11.25
CA ALA A 238 8.05 -9.50 11.10
C ALA A 238 7.12 -10.71 11.02
N GLY A 239 5.86 -10.59 11.46
CA GLY A 239 4.90 -11.70 11.42
C GLY A 239 4.77 -12.31 10.03
N SER A 240 4.54 -13.62 9.95
CA SER A 240 4.24 -14.33 8.71
C SER A 240 3.03 -13.70 8.00
N TRP A 241 2.82 -14.02 6.73
CA TRP A 241 1.73 -13.47 5.93
C TRP A 241 1.03 -14.60 5.19
N ASN A 242 -0.29 -14.71 5.31
CA ASN A 242 -1.08 -15.74 4.65
C ASN A 242 -2.36 -15.15 4.05
N LEU A 243 -2.52 -15.28 2.73
CA LEU A 243 -3.72 -14.81 2.01
C LEU A 243 -4.99 -15.50 2.51
N VAL A 244 -6.09 -14.75 2.60
CA VAL A 244 -7.43 -15.24 2.92
C VAL A 244 -8.41 -14.72 1.86
N ASP A 245 -9.47 -15.48 1.59
CA ASP A 245 -10.53 -15.11 0.64
C ASP A 245 -9.97 -14.77 -0.75
N ALA A 246 -9.11 -15.64 -1.28
CA ALA A 246 -8.35 -15.40 -2.52
C ALA A 246 -9.24 -15.05 -3.74
N ASP A 247 -10.45 -15.60 -3.81
CA ASP A 247 -11.39 -15.45 -4.93
C ASP A 247 -12.33 -14.23 -4.79
N ASP A 248 -12.29 -13.50 -3.67
CA ASP A 248 -13.17 -12.35 -3.45
C ASP A 248 -12.70 -11.12 -4.25
N GLU A 249 -13.56 -10.49 -5.04
CA GLU A 249 -13.20 -9.32 -5.86
C GLU A 249 -13.35 -7.98 -5.12
N CYS A 250 -13.88 -7.96 -3.90
CA CYS A 250 -14.17 -6.75 -3.16
C CYS A 250 -13.24 -6.55 -1.95
N VAL A 251 -12.90 -7.62 -1.23
CA VAL A 251 -12.20 -7.56 0.05
C VAL A 251 -10.83 -8.21 -0.06
N TYR A 252 -9.76 -7.46 0.18
CA TYR A 252 -8.41 -8.01 0.35
C TYR A 252 -8.20 -8.40 1.82
N ALA A 253 -8.07 -9.70 2.10
CA ALA A 253 -7.85 -10.19 3.45
C ALA A 253 -6.61 -11.10 3.57
N PHE A 254 -5.95 -11.05 4.73
CA PHE A 254 -4.83 -11.94 5.06
C PHE A 254 -4.61 -12.00 6.56
N VAL A 255 -3.94 -13.06 7.02
CA VAL A 255 -3.53 -13.24 8.42
C VAL A 255 -2.05 -12.91 8.57
N ARG A 256 -1.73 -12.21 9.65
CA ARG A 256 -0.37 -12.09 10.19
C ARG A 256 -0.23 -12.96 11.42
N GLU A 257 0.86 -13.73 11.52
CA GLU A 257 1.12 -14.56 12.69
C GLU A 257 2.56 -14.37 13.17
N LEU A 258 2.73 -14.13 14.47
CA LEU A 258 4.03 -14.02 15.11
C LEU A 258 4.15 -15.09 16.19
N LYS A 259 5.11 -15.99 16.02
CA LYS A 259 5.50 -16.92 17.07
C LYS A 259 6.47 -16.22 18.00
N SER A 260 6.20 -16.28 19.29
CA SER A 260 7.16 -15.80 20.29
C SER A 260 8.07 -16.95 20.70
N ASP A 261 9.31 -16.89 20.22
CA ASP A 261 10.36 -17.77 20.73
C ASP A 261 10.64 -17.37 22.18
N CYS A 262 10.15 -18.17 23.12
CA CYS A 262 10.55 -18.06 24.53
C CYS A 262 11.97 -18.63 24.71
N GLU A 263 12.96 -18.13 23.96
CA GLU A 263 14.34 -18.28 24.35
C GLU A 263 14.70 -17.13 25.28
N LYS A 264 14.51 -17.37 26.58
CA LYS A 264 15.29 -16.66 27.58
C LYS A 264 16.74 -17.03 27.36
N GLN A 265 17.48 -16.21 26.62
CA GLN A 265 18.93 -16.15 26.83
C GLN A 265 19.14 -15.54 28.22
N ASP A 266 19.26 -16.42 29.22
CA ASP A 266 19.89 -16.07 30.49
C ASP A 266 21.34 -15.72 30.19
N ASP A 267 21.61 -14.45 29.93
CA ASP A 267 22.93 -13.83 30.07
C ASP A 267 23.25 -13.72 31.57
N SER A 268 23.42 -14.86 32.24
CA SER A 268 24.12 -14.95 33.51
C SER A 268 24.86 -16.27 33.60
N ALA A 269 26.08 -16.26 33.04
CA ALA A 269 27.12 -17.11 33.60
C ALA A 269 27.35 -16.68 35.07
N GLU A 270 27.41 -17.67 35.95
CA GLU A 270 27.69 -17.61 37.40
C GLU A 270 26.47 -17.47 38.33
N THR A 271 25.82 -18.57 38.67
CA THR A 271 26.18 -19.35 39.89
C THR A 271 25.34 -20.63 39.95
N ALA A 272 26.04 -21.76 40.17
CA ALA A 272 25.42 -23.06 40.33
C ALA A 272 24.88 -23.25 41.76
N ALA A 273 23.86 -24.11 41.82
CA ALA A 273 23.30 -24.83 42.97
C ALA A 273 22.08 -24.21 43.67
N GLU A 274 21.08 -25.09 43.87
CA GLU A 274 19.85 -24.93 44.65
C GLU A 274 18.61 -24.33 43.95
N SER A 275 17.93 -25.15 43.12
CA SER A 275 16.51 -25.51 43.34
C SER A 275 15.97 -26.40 42.21
N ALA A 276 16.40 -27.66 42.19
CA ALA A 276 15.70 -28.69 41.43
C ALA A 276 14.42 -29.11 42.17
N ALA A 277 13.35 -28.30 42.10
CA ALA A 277 11.94 -28.69 42.33
C ALA A 277 10.99 -27.46 42.31
N ASN A 278 10.70 -26.88 41.13
CA ASN A 278 9.40 -26.24 40.79
C ASN A 278 9.46 -25.42 39.48
N SER A 279 9.70 -26.05 38.33
CA SER A 279 9.47 -25.38 37.04
C SER A 279 9.06 -26.34 35.93
N ALA A 280 8.08 -27.20 36.20
CA ALA A 280 7.20 -27.70 35.14
C ALA A 280 6.06 -26.68 34.95
N LYS A 281 6.39 -25.46 34.51
CA LYS A 281 5.41 -24.53 33.94
C LYS A 281 5.51 -24.65 32.43
N SER A 282 4.40 -25.03 31.82
CA SER A 282 4.18 -25.11 30.38
C SER A 282 4.85 -23.97 29.62
N ASN A 283 5.89 -24.27 28.83
CA ASN A 283 6.27 -23.44 27.69
C ASN A 283 5.18 -23.63 26.63
N ALA A 284 4.03 -22.97 26.83
CA ALA A 284 3.08 -22.77 25.75
C ALA A 284 3.65 -21.66 24.87
N GLU A 285 4.13 -22.04 23.69
CA GLU A 285 4.52 -21.14 22.61
C GLU A 285 3.33 -20.20 22.34
N SER A 286 3.42 -18.92 22.75
CA SER A 286 2.37 -17.96 22.44
C SER A 286 2.48 -17.56 20.97
N THR A 287 1.40 -17.79 20.22
CA THR A 287 1.29 -17.35 18.83
C THR A 287 0.32 -16.17 18.80
N GLU A 288 0.82 -14.99 18.47
CA GLU A 288 -0.03 -13.84 18.21
C GLU A 288 -0.55 -13.93 16.78
N ARG A 289 -1.84 -13.68 16.57
CA ARG A 289 -2.49 -13.73 15.26
C ARG A 289 -3.35 -12.50 15.04
N MET A 290 -3.31 -11.97 13.83
CA MET A 290 -4.07 -10.80 13.41
C MET A 290 -4.68 -11.05 12.04
N LEU A 291 -5.99 -10.78 11.89
CA LEU A 291 -6.67 -10.76 10.60
C LEU A 291 -6.77 -9.32 10.11
N VAL A 292 -6.30 -9.08 8.89
CA VAL A 292 -6.45 -7.81 8.16
C VAL A 292 -7.48 -8.02 7.06
N MET A 293 -8.46 -7.14 6.98
CA MET A 293 -9.49 -7.13 5.93
C MET A 293 -9.65 -5.70 5.40
N ILE A 294 -9.66 -5.53 4.09
CA ILE A 294 -9.77 -4.21 3.46
C ILE A 294 -10.76 -4.31 2.30
N ASN A 295 -11.87 -3.59 2.40
CA ASN A 295 -12.77 -3.38 1.28
C ASN A 295 -12.10 -2.44 0.26
N MET A 296 -12.00 -2.86 -0.98
CA MET A 296 -11.36 -2.13 -2.08
C MET A 296 -12.40 -1.53 -3.05
N THR A 297 -13.59 -1.20 -2.55
CA THR A 297 -14.72 -0.71 -3.35
C THR A 297 -15.41 0.50 -2.72
N ASP A 298 -16.14 1.24 -3.55
CA ASP A 298 -17.01 2.37 -3.16
C ASP A 298 -18.35 1.92 -2.53
N SER A 299 -18.52 0.64 -2.21
CA SER A 299 -19.79 0.08 -1.71
C SER A 299 -19.59 -0.71 -0.42
N THR A 300 -20.64 -0.78 0.42
CA THR A 300 -20.65 -1.69 1.56
C THR A 300 -20.75 -3.13 1.06
N VAL A 301 -19.87 -4.01 1.56
CA VAL A 301 -19.80 -5.42 1.14
C VAL A 301 -19.86 -6.35 2.36
N PRO A 302 -20.35 -7.59 2.22
CA PRO A 302 -20.26 -8.57 3.31
C PRO A 302 -18.79 -8.96 3.59
N ILE A 303 -18.48 -9.31 4.84
CA ILE A 303 -17.21 -9.95 5.17
C ILE A 303 -17.21 -11.35 4.51
N PRO A 304 -16.17 -11.71 3.73
CA PRO A 304 -16.20 -12.97 3.00
C PRO A 304 -16.02 -14.20 3.91
N THR A 305 -16.29 -15.37 3.35
CA THR A 305 -16.54 -16.61 4.12
C THR A 305 -15.37 -17.02 5.02
N GLN A 306 -14.12 -17.01 4.53
CA GLN A 306 -12.98 -17.49 5.32
C GLN A 306 -12.65 -16.49 6.44
N SER A 307 -12.67 -15.19 6.14
CA SER A 307 -12.54 -14.15 7.15
C SER A 307 -13.64 -14.25 8.23
N ALA A 308 -14.90 -14.45 7.85
CA ALA A 308 -16.00 -14.63 8.78
C ALA A 308 -15.80 -15.85 9.70
N GLN A 309 -15.30 -16.97 9.16
CA GLN A 309 -14.97 -18.16 9.96
C GLN A 309 -13.83 -17.90 10.95
N LEU A 310 -12.78 -17.18 10.54
CA LEU A 310 -11.68 -16.80 11.43
C LEU A 310 -12.15 -15.93 12.59
N LEU A 311 -13.05 -14.97 12.32
CA LEU A 311 -13.64 -14.12 13.35
C LEU A 311 -14.53 -14.91 14.34
N GLN A 312 -15.24 -15.94 13.88
CA GLN A 312 -16.11 -16.78 14.71
C GLN A 312 -15.35 -17.78 15.59
N ASN A 313 -14.16 -18.22 15.15
CA ASN A 313 -13.37 -19.23 15.86
C ASN A 313 -12.60 -18.69 17.07
N ARG A 314 -12.79 -17.41 17.44
CA ARG A 314 -12.16 -16.81 18.62
C ARG A 314 -12.82 -17.30 19.91
N ALA A 315 -12.05 -17.30 21.00
CA ALA A 315 -12.52 -17.74 22.32
C ALA A 315 -13.58 -16.81 22.97
N SER A 316 -13.69 -15.55 22.52
CA SER A 316 -14.65 -14.57 23.03
C SER A 316 -15.67 -14.18 21.96
N ASN A 317 -16.95 -14.14 22.33
CA ASN A 317 -18.06 -13.93 21.41
C ASN A 317 -18.27 -12.47 20.96
N ALA A 318 -17.56 -11.49 21.52
CA ALA A 318 -17.74 -10.08 21.19
C ALA A 318 -16.41 -9.33 21.08
N PHE A 319 -16.22 -8.63 19.96
CA PHE A 319 -15.11 -7.70 19.79
C PHE A 319 -15.28 -6.49 20.71
N VAL A 320 -14.18 -6.10 21.36
CA VAL A 320 -14.07 -4.86 22.12
C VAL A 320 -12.98 -3.99 21.50
N GLY A 321 -12.92 -2.70 21.85
CA GLY A 321 -12.01 -1.76 21.19
C GLY A 321 -10.53 -2.18 21.20
N ARG A 322 -10.07 -2.87 22.25
CA ARG A 322 -8.69 -3.41 22.33
C ARG A 322 -8.38 -4.52 21.33
N ASP A 323 -9.39 -5.14 20.72
CA ASP A 323 -9.19 -6.17 19.69
C ASP A 323 -8.88 -5.55 18.33
N VAL A 324 -9.30 -4.30 18.09
CA VAL A 324 -9.06 -3.56 16.85
C VAL A 324 -7.71 -2.88 16.93
N MET A 325 -6.73 -3.39 16.18
CA MET A 325 -5.37 -2.87 16.17
C MET A 325 -5.27 -1.61 15.32
N VAL A 326 -5.88 -1.59 14.14
CA VAL A 326 -5.98 -0.43 13.24
C VAL A 326 -7.26 -0.51 12.42
N THR A 327 -7.86 0.64 12.14
CA THR A 327 -8.97 0.78 11.19
C THR A 327 -8.85 2.09 10.41
N THR A 328 -9.36 2.12 9.17
CA THR A 328 -9.46 3.35 8.36
C THR A 328 -10.65 4.23 8.74
N TYR A 329 -11.54 3.73 9.61
CA TYR A 329 -12.64 4.43 10.24
C TYR A 329 -12.34 4.65 11.74
N ASP A 330 -13.34 5.00 12.55
CA ASP A 330 -13.21 4.95 14.00
C ASP A 330 -13.50 3.55 14.57
N VAL A 331 -13.01 3.29 15.79
CA VAL A 331 -13.13 1.99 16.45
C VAL A 331 -14.59 1.57 16.67
N ASN A 332 -15.51 2.50 16.96
CA ASN A 332 -16.92 2.14 17.16
C ASN A 332 -17.58 1.72 15.84
N HIS A 333 -17.21 2.38 14.73
CA HIS A 333 -17.63 1.96 13.40
C HIS A 333 -17.12 0.55 13.09
N ALA A 334 -15.82 0.29 13.27
CA ALA A 334 -15.23 -1.02 13.04
C ALA A 334 -15.92 -2.13 13.86
N LEU A 335 -16.22 -1.88 15.14
CA LEU A 335 -16.97 -2.83 15.99
C LEU A 335 -18.40 -3.08 15.47
N THR A 336 -19.04 -2.06 14.90
CA THR A 336 -20.36 -2.19 14.29
C THR A 336 -20.30 -3.01 13.01
N SER A 337 -19.31 -2.76 12.16
CA SER A 337 -19.02 -3.52 10.93
C SER A 337 -18.78 -5.01 11.23
N LEU A 338 -17.92 -5.31 12.20
CA LEU A 338 -17.65 -6.68 12.65
C LEU A 338 -18.90 -7.39 13.19
N LYS A 339 -19.73 -6.69 13.97
CA LYS A 339 -20.99 -7.23 14.48
C LYS A 339 -22.00 -7.52 13.36
N ASN A 340 -22.05 -6.66 12.35
CA ASN A 340 -22.97 -6.78 11.23
C ASN A 340 -22.47 -7.76 10.15
N GLY A 341 -21.21 -8.15 10.18
CA GLY A 341 -20.60 -9.00 9.15
C GLY A 341 -20.43 -8.28 7.81
N THR A 342 -20.18 -6.97 7.84
CA THR A 342 -20.04 -6.12 6.64
C THR A 342 -18.85 -5.17 6.78
N LEU A 343 -18.28 -4.72 5.66
CA LEU A 343 -17.29 -3.65 5.58
C LEU A 343 -17.87 -2.48 4.77
N ALA A 344 -17.79 -1.26 5.30
CA ALA A 344 -18.16 -0.03 4.61
C ALA A 344 -17.20 0.30 3.46
N PRO A 345 -17.54 1.25 2.55
CA PRO A 345 -16.67 1.62 1.43
C PRO A 345 -15.24 1.96 1.89
N TRP A 346 -14.24 1.31 1.30
CA TRP A 346 -12.84 1.50 1.67
C TRP A 346 -12.51 1.27 3.16
N GLU A 347 -13.34 0.51 3.87
CA GLU A 347 -13.08 0.15 5.26
C GLU A 347 -11.98 -0.91 5.34
N GLY A 348 -10.90 -0.54 6.02
CA GLY A 348 -9.86 -1.46 6.48
C GLY A 348 -10.01 -1.70 7.97
N ILE A 349 -9.90 -2.95 8.39
CA ILE A 349 -9.87 -3.36 9.79
C ILE A 349 -8.79 -4.42 9.98
N ALA A 350 -7.90 -4.22 10.95
CA ALA A 350 -7.01 -5.24 11.46
C ALA A 350 -7.42 -5.58 12.89
N VAL A 351 -7.74 -6.86 13.14
CA VAL A 351 -8.17 -7.36 14.45
C VAL A 351 -7.31 -8.50 14.93
N THR A 352 -7.03 -8.53 16.22
CA THR A 352 -6.38 -9.66 16.87
C THR A 352 -7.31 -10.87 16.90
N LEU A 353 -6.78 -12.08 16.69
CA LEU A 353 -7.56 -13.33 16.70
C LEU A 353 -7.44 -14.12 18.02
N GLN A 354 -6.45 -13.80 18.89
CA GLN A 354 -6.04 -14.58 20.07
C GLN A 354 -5.47 -15.97 19.77
#